data_AF-A0A327VM95-F1
#
_entry.id   AF-A0A327VM95-F1
#
_cell.length_a   1.000
_cell.length_b   1.000
_cell.length_c   1.000
_cell.angle_alpha   90.00
_cell.angle_beta   90.00
_cell.angle_gamma   90.00
#
_symmetry.space_group_name_H-M   'P 1'
#
loop_
_entity.id
_entity.type
_entity.pdbx_description
1 polymer ?
#
loop_
_entity_poly.entity_id
_entity_poly.type
_entity_poly.pdbx_seq_one_letter_code
_entity_poly.pdbx_strand_id
1 'polypeptide(L)' 'MMQDERTNRRIENKYRPIGEIVRGLFFLLFGLFAIFAEKLGLGEFRLPPQWMTILGGALCIYGLFRVYNGVKKLFFNGK' A
#
# COMPACT_ATOMS: atom_id res chain seq x y z
N MET A 1 0.24 36.34 1.15
CA MET A 1 -0.45 35.17 0.55
C MET A 1 0.38 34.40 -0.48
N MET A 2 1.38 34.97 -1.19
CA MET A 2 2.22 34.19 -2.13
C MET A 2 3.32 33.31 -1.50
N GLN A 3 3.65 33.51 -0.22
CA GLN A 3 4.70 32.74 0.47
C GLN A 3 4.19 31.37 0.93
N ASP A 4 2.92 31.27 1.34
CA ASP A 4 2.31 30.02 1.82
C ASP A 4 2.17 28.98 0.69
N GLU A 5 1.84 29.41 -0.53
CA GLU A 5 1.71 28.51 -1.69
C GLU A 5 3.02 27.81 -2.07
N ARG A 6 4.18 28.49 -1.93
CA ARG A 6 5.48 27.89 -2.25
C ARG A 6 5.92 26.87 -1.20
N THR A 7 5.61 27.13 0.07
CA THR A 7 5.87 26.19 1.17
C THR A 7 4.96 24.96 1.07
N ASN A 8 3.68 25.15 0.74
CA ASN A 8 2.72 24.05 0.57
C ASN A 8 3.12 23.10 -0.57
N ARG A 9 3.56 23.61 -1.73
CA ARG A 9 4.00 22.76 -2.84
C ARG A 9 5.24 21.91 -2.52
N ARG A 10 6.17 22.44 -1.71
CA ARG A 10 7.36 21.69 -1.28
C ARG A 10 7.02 20.56 -0.31
N ILE A 11 6.07 20.82 0.59
CA ILE A 11 5.49 19.83 1.50
C ILE A 11 4.76 18.76 0.67
N GLU A 12 3.82 19.15 -0.20
CA GLU A 12 3.04 18.24 -1.04
C GLU A 12 3.91 17.30 -1.90
N ASN A 13 4.99 17.82 -2.50
CA ASN A 13 5.93 17.00 -3.27
C ASN A 13 6.71 16.00 -2.42
N LYS A 14 6.94 16.29 -1.13
CA LYS A 14 7.65 15.38 -0.21
C LYS A 14 6.74 14.29 0.35
N TYR A 15 5.46 14.58 0.57
CA TYR A 15 4.50 13.60 1.14
C TYR A 15 3.84 12.68 0.10
N ARG A 16 3.81 13.08 -1.18
CA ARG A 16 3.29 12.27 -2.29
C ARG A 16 3.84 10.83 -2.32
N PRO A 17 5.16 10.60 -2.30
CA PRO A 17 5.72 9.24 -2.33
C PRO A 17 5.46 8.47 -1.03
N ILE A 18 5.43 9.14 0.12
CA ILE A 18 5.13 8.51 1.42
C ILE A 18 3.70 7.95 1.42
N GLY A 19 2.74 8.70 0.89
CA GLY A 19 1.35 8.25 0.75
C GLY A 19 1.19 7.00 -0.14
N GLU A 20 2.03 6.86 -1.19
CA GLU A 20 2.05 5.66 -2.03
C GLU A 20 2.59 4.43 -1.28
N ILE A 21 3.65 4.60 -0.48
CA ILE A 21 4.23 3.54 0.35
C ILE A 21 3.24 3.08 1.40
N VAL A 22 2.64 4.01 2.14
CA VAL A 22 1.67 3.71 3.21
C VAL A 22 0.46 2.95 2.64
N ARG A 23 -0.11 3.42 1.53
CA ARG A 23 -1.21 2.71 0.85
C ARG A 23 -0.78 1.32 0.39
N GLY A 24 0.42 1.18 -0.18
CA GLY A 24 0.96 -0.12 -0.59
C GLY A 24 1.12 -1.09 0.59
N LEU A 25 1.60 -0.59 1.73
CA LEU A 25 1.74 -1.38 2.96
C LEU A 25 0.38 -1.82 3.51
N PHE A 26 -0.63 -0.94 3.50
CA PHE A 26 -2.00 -1.34 3.83
C PHE A 26 -2.51 -2.45 2.93
N PHE A 27 -2.34 -2.34 1.60
CA PHE A 27 -2.74 -3.39 0.66
C PHE A 27 -2.01 -4.72 0.91
N LEU A 28 -0.72 -4.69 1.25
CA LEU A 28 0.04 -5.89 1.63
C LEU A 28 -0.50 -6.51 2.92
N LEU A 29 -0.73 -5.72 3.96
CA LEU A 29 -1.25 -6.22 5.23
C LEU A 29 -2.64 -6.83 5.07
N PHE A 30 -3.54 -6.18 4.32
CA PHE A 30 -4.86 -6.72 4.02
C PHE A 30 -4.81 -7.96 3.13
N GLY A 31 -3.92 -7.99 2.13
CA GLY A 31 -3.74 -9.16 1.26
C GLY A 31 -3.21 -10.37 2.04
N LEU A 32 -2.20 -10.15 2.89
CA LEU A 32 -1.68 -11.17 3.79
C LEU A 32 -2.75 -11.63 4.77
N PHE A 33 -3.49 -10.69 5.38
CA PHE A 33 -4.60 -11.05 6.24
C PHE A 33 -5.64 -11.89 5.51
N ALA A 34 -6.04 -11.55 4.28
CA ALA A 34 -7.00 -12.34 3.51
C ALA A 34 -6.50 -13.77 3.21
N ILE A 35 -5.19 -13.96 2.97
CA ILE A 35 -4.60 -15.29 2.71
C ILE A 35 -4.48 -16.11 4.01
N PHE A 36 -4.07 -15.46 5.11
CA PHE A 36 -3.75 -16.15 6.35
C PHE A 36 -4.91 -16.22 7.35
N ALA A 37 -5.97 -15.41 7.20
CA ALA A 37 -7.06 -15.36 8.17
C ALA A 37 -7.81 -16.69 8.27
N GLU A 38 -7.96 -17.41 7.16
CA GLU A 38 -8.52 -18.77 7.17
C GLU A 38 -7.57 -19.76 7.87
N LYS A 39 -6.26 -19.69 7.60
CA LYS A 39 -5.24 -20.55 8.22
C LYS A 39 -5.06 -20.30 9.72
N LEU A 40 -5.29 -19.07 10.16
CA LEU A 40 -5.19 -18.65 11.56
C LEU A 40 -6.49 -18.85 12.33
N GLY A 41 -7.56 -19.32 11.68
CA GLY A 41 -8.88 -19.47 12.30
C GLY A 41 -9.50 -18.15 12.77
N LEU A 42 -9.08 -17.03 12.18
CA LEU A 42 -9.47 -15.67 12.59
C LEU A 42 -10.74 -15.17 11.89
N GLY A 43 -11.35 -15.96 11.00
CA GLY A 43 -12.62 -15.59 10.38
C GLY A 43 -13.27 -16.71 9.58
N GLU A 44 -14.55 -16.97 9.86
CA GLU A 44 -15.44 -17.68 8.94
C GLU A 44 -15.94 -16.69 7.89
N PHE A 45 -15.16 -16.52 6.83
CA PHE A 45 -15.59 -15.69 5.72
C PHE A 45 -16.67 -16.42 4.92
N ARG A 46 -17.71 -15.69 4.54
CA ARG A 46 -18.79 -16.19 3.66
C ARG A 46 -18.33 -16.52 2.24
N LEU A 47 -17.11 -16.10 1.87
CA LEU A 47 -16.54 -16.34 0.54
C LEU A 47 -15.75 -17.65 0.53
N PRO A 48 -15.75 -18.39 -0.60
CA PRO A 48 -14.95 -19.60 -0.69
C PRO A 48 -13.45 -19.31 -0.49
N PRO A 49 -12.72 -20.17 0.25
CA PRO A 49 -11.27 -20.10 0.50
C PRO A 49 -10.41 -19.74 -0.71
N GLN A 50 -10.77 -20.34 -1.84
CA GLN A 50 -10.09 -20.21 -3.13
C GLN A 50 -10.11 -18.75 -3.61
N TRP A 51 -11.28 -18.10 -3.52
CA TRP A 51 -11.46 -16.72 -3.94
C TRP A 51 -10.76 -15.74 -3.01
N MET A 52 -10.79 -15.97 -1.70
CA MET A 52 -10.02 -15.15 -0.75
C MET A 52 -8.52 -15.24 -0.99
N THR A 53 -8.01 -16.43 -1.29
CA THR A 53 -6.59 -16.63 -1.59
C THR A 53 -6.19 -15.89 -2.88
N ILE A 54 -7.00 -15.97 -3.93
CA ILE A 54 -6.76 -15.26 -5.19
C ILE A 54 -6.80 -13.74 -4.97
N LEU A 55 -7.83 -13.23 -4.29
CA LEU A 55 -7.98 -11.80 -4.01
C LEU A 55 -6.86 -11.28 -3.12
N GLY A 56 -6.51 -12.03 -2.07
CA GLY A 56 -5.41 -11.69 -1.18
C GLY A 56 -4.06 -11.72 -1.89
N GLY A 57 -3.83 -12.71 -2.77
CA GLY A 57 -2.66 -12.75 -3.64
C GLY A 57 -2.57 -11.55 -4.58
N ALA A 58 -3.67 -11.17 -5.23
CA ALA A 58 -3.74 -10.00 -6.10
C ALA A 58 -3.49 -8.69 -5.33
N LEU A 59 -4.07 -8.55 -4.13
CA LEU A 59 -3.83 -7.41 -3.23
C LEU A 59 -2.36 -7.33 -2.81
N CYS A 60 -1.75 -8.47 -2.48
CA CYS A 60 -0.33 -8.55 -2.14
C CYS A 60 0.55 -8.11 -3.31
N ILE A 61 0.32 -8.62 -4.52
CA ILE A 61 1.08 -8.24 -5.72
C ILE A 61 0.94 -6.74 -6.00
N TYR A 62 -0.29 -6.21 -5.96
CA TYR A 62 -0.55 -4.79 -6.18
C TYR A 62 0.08 -3.90 -5.10
N GLY A 63 -0.05 -4.31 -3.83
CA GLY A 63 0.56 -3.64 -2.69
C GLY A 63 2.09 -3.62 -2.80
N LEU A 64 2.70 -4.74 -3.18
CA LEU A 64 4.15 -4.85 -3.39
C LEU A 64 4.62 -3.93 -4.52
N PHE A 65 3.91 -3.89 -5.64
CA PHE A 65 4.19 -2.97 -6.75
C PHE A 65 4.13 -1.51 -6.32
N ARG A 66 3.14 -1.14 -5.50
CA ARG A 66 3.01 0.21 -4.91
C ARG A 66 4.13 0.56 -3.95
N VAL A 67 4.50 -0.35 -3.05
CA VAL A 67 5.61 -0.16 -2.12
C VAL A 67 6.92 -0.02 -2.90
N TYR A 68 7.19 -0.89 -3.86
CA TYR A 68 8.39 -0.82 -4.70
C TYR A 68 8.49 0.51 -5.44
N ASN A 69 7.41 0.97 -6.08
CA ASN A 69 7.38 2.26 -6.75
C ASN A 69 7.54 3.44 -5.79
N GLY A 70 6.89 3.38 -4.63
CA GLY A 70 7.01 4.42 -3.59
C GLY A 70 8.42 4.52 -3.04
N VAL A 71 9.05 3.38 -2.71
CA VAL A 71 10.44 3.29 -2.27
C VAL A 71 11.37 3.79 -3.37
N LYS A 72 11.18 3.35 -4.63
CA LYS A 72 11.98 3.82 -5.76
C LYS A 72 11.88 5.34 -5.92
N LYS A 73 10.69 5.92 -5.85
CA LYS A 73 10.51 7.38 -5.90
C LYS A 73 11.13 8.10 -4.71
N LEU A 74 11.08 7.53 -3.50
CA LEU A 74 11.65 8.15 -2.30
C LEU A 74 13.19 8.19 -2.36
N PHE A 75 13.82 7.10 -2.80
CA PHE A 75 15.28 6.95 -2.77
C PHE A 75 15.99 7.44 -4.06
N PHE A 76 15.37 7.33 -5.23
CA PHE A 76 15.98 7.77 -6.49
C PHE A 76 15.64 9.21 -6.88
N ASN A 77 14.61 9.82 -6.29
CA ASN A 77 14.26 11.23 -6.53
C ASN A 77 14.87 12.17 -5.46
N GLY A 78 15.73 11.63 -4.59
CA GLY A 78 16.51 12.36 -3.59
C GLY A 78 18.00 12.55 -3.95
N LYS A 79 18.39 12.18 -5.17
CA LYS A 79 19.69 12.54 -5.77
C LYS A 79 19.48 13.57 -6.86
#